data_AF-A0A955RXD1-F1
#
_entry.id   AF-A0A955RXD1-F1
#
_cell.length_a   1.000
_cell.length_b   1.000
_cell.length_c   1.000
_cell.angle_alpha   90.00
_cell.angle_beta   90.00
_cell.angle_gamma   90.00
#
_symmetry.space_group_name_H-M   'P 1'
#
loop_
_entity.id
_entity.type
_entity.pdbx_description
1 polymer ?
#
loop_
_entity_poly.entity_id
_entity_poly.type
_entity_poly.pdbx_seq_one_letter_code
_entity_poly.pdbx_strand_id
1 'polypeptide(L)'
;MKELKELKKQFVDQAVRHGKGTLDGDSKIANQAHGELMNTLKNLHVIDKNFESLTPMLEHENISVRTWAATYLLPYKTGDALVTLKEAAKEKGLVAFSAGITAREWEKGSLKPLSTLG
;
A
#
# COMPACT_ATOMS: atom_id res chain seq x y z
N MET A 1 10.39 18.98 6.86
CA MET A 1 9.23 18.11 6.57
C MET A 1 9.07 18.08 5.06
N LYS A 2 8.92 16.91 4.42
CA LYS A 2 8.76 16.83 2.96
C LYS A 2 7.36 17.30 2.55
N GLU A 3 7.23 17.86 1.36
CA GLU A 3 5.93 18.29 0.82
C GLU A 3 5.08 17.08 0.40
N LEU A 4 3.76 17.23 0.45
CA LEU A 4 2.80 16.17 0.10
C LEU A 4 3.03 15.58 -1.29
N LYS A 5 3.31 16.42 -2.28
CA LYS A 5 3.57 16.00 -3.67
C LYS A 5 4.79 15.08 -3.75
N GLU A 6 5.86 15.43 -3.02
CA GLU A 6 7.09 14.65 -3.00
C GLU A 6 6.91 13.31 -2.29
N LEU A 7 6.16 13.29 -1.18
CA LEU A 7 5.84 12.06 -0.47
C LEU A 7 4.99 11.10 -1.32
N LYS A 8 4.02 11.62 -2.08
CA LYS A 8 3.24 10.79 -3.02
C LYS A 8 4.10 10.18 -4.13
N LYS A 9 5.03 10.95 -4.68
CA LYS A 9 5.97 10.43 -5.68
C LYS A 9 6.84 9.31 -5.10
N GLN A 10 7.41 9.54 -3.91
CA GLN A 10 8.20 8.54 -3.21
C GLN A 10 7.40 7.26 -2.92
N PHE A 11 6.15 7.41 -2.47
CA PHE A 11 5.25 6.30 -2.24
C PHE A 11 5.08 5.43 -3.50
N VAL A 12 4.81 6.05 -4.65
CA VAL A 12 4.67 5.34 -5.93
C VAL A 12 5.98 4.62 -6.29
N ASP A 13 7.11 5.33 -6.30
CA ASP A 13 8.41 4.77 -6.69
C ASP A 13 8.79 3.58 -5.80
N GLN A 14 8.57 3.70 -4.49
CA GLN A 14 8.91 2.65 -3.53
C GLN A 14 7.95 1.47 -3.60
N ALA A 15 6.64 1.69 -3.80
CA ALA A 15 5.67 0.62 -4.01
C ALA A 15 5.97 -0.20 -5.28
N VAL A 16 6.35 0.46 -6.37
CA VAL A 16 6.80 -0.21 -7.61
C VAL A 16 8.05 -1.04 -7.35
N ARG A 17 9.07 -0.47 -6.68
CA ARG A 17 10.30 -1.19 -6.34
C ARG A 17 10.07 -2.38 -5.42
N HIS A 18 9.20 -2.23 -4.42
CA HIS A 18 8.81 -3.32 -3.54
C HIS A 18 8.14 -4.46 -4.32
N GLY A 19 7.20 -4.12 -5.20
CA GLY A 19 6.53 -5.07 -6.08
C GLY A 19 7.50 -5.86 -6.94
N LYS A 20 8.42 -5.15 -7.61
CA LYS A 20 9.45 -5.75 -8.44
C LYS A 20 10.38 -6.67 -7.65
N GLY A 21 10.92 -6.21 -6.53
CA GLY A 21 11.79 -7.04 -5.68
C GLY A 21 11.07 -8.28 -5.16
N THR A 22 9.78 -8.17 -4.83
CA THR A 22 8.96 -9.32 -4.42
C THR A 22 8.81 -10.32 -5.57
N LEU A 23 8.49 -9.85 -6.78
CA LEU A 23 8.30 -10.70 -7.96
C LEU A 23 9.59 -11.41 -8.39
N ASP A 24 10.71 -10.69 -8.37
CA ASP A 24 12.02 -11.17 -8.81
C ASP A 24 12.71 -12.05 -7.74
N GLY A 25 12.13 -12.17 -6.54
CA GLY A 25 12.74 -12.87 -5.40
C GLY A 25 13.93 -12.12 -4.79
N ASP A 26 14.14 -10.85 -5.17
CA ASP A 26 15.18 -9.98 -4.61
C ASP A 26 14.71 -9.40 -3.28
N SER A 27 14.92 -10.18 -2.21
CA SER A 27 14.57 -9.79 -0.85
C SER A 27 15.31 -8.54 -0.37
N LYS A 28 16.50 -8.23 -0.91
CA LYS A 28 17.25 -7.03 -0.55
C LYS A 28 16.53 -5.79 -1.07
N ILE A 29 16.13 -5.78 -2.34
CA ILE A 29 15.36 -4.68 -2.94
C ILE A 29 13.99 -4.56 -2.27
N ALA A 30 13.29 -5.68 -2.06
CA ALA A 30 11.97 -5.68 -1.43
C ALA A 30 12.02 -5.10 -0.01
N ASN A 31 12.95 -5.55 0.83
CA ASN A 31 13.07 -5.09 2.21
C ASN A 31 13.52 -3.62 2.29
N GLN A 32 14.43 -3.19 1.41
CA GLN A 32 14.82 -1.78 1.35
C GLN A 32 13.61 -0.91 0.98
N ALA A 33 12.89 -1.25 -0.08
CA ALA A 33 11.71 -0.51 -0.53
C ALA A 33 10.60 -0.52 0.53
N HIS A 34 10.44 -1.62 1.28
CA HIS A 34 9.52 -1.68 2.42
C HIS A 34 9.87 -0.67 3.52
N GLY A 35 11.14 -0.62 3.95
CA GLY A 35 11.58 0.35 4.97
C GLY A 35 11.41 1.80 4.52
N GLU A 36 11.69 2.06 3.25
CA GLU A 36 11.45 3.38 2.63
C GLU A 36 9.95 3.74 2.58
N LEU A 37 9.09 2.80 2.20
CA LEU A 37 7.62 2.97 2.25
C LEU A 37 7.14 3.31 3.65
N MET A 38 7.59 2.57 4.67
CA MET A 38 7.18 2.82 6.06
C MET A 38 7.54 4.24 6.50
N ASN A 39 8.73 4.72 6.14
CA ASN A 39 9.15 6.10 6.42
C ASN A 39 8.30 7.13 5.66
N THR A 40 7.99 6.88 4.39
CA THR A 40 7.13 7.75 3.58
C THR A 40 5.72 7.82 4.15
N LEU A 41 5.14 6.68 4.56
CA LEU A 41 3.81 6.58 5.13
C LEU A 41 3.72 7.23 6.51
N LYS A 42 4.76 7.09 7.36
CA LYS A 42 4.86 7.85 8.62
C LYS A 42 4.83 9.36 8.37
N ASN A 43 5.61 9.84 7.41
CA ASN A 43 5.63 11.26 7.06
C ASN A 43 4.30 11.75 6.44
N LEU A 44 3.66 10.93 5.62
CA LEU A 44 2.32 11.22 5.09
C LEU A 44 1.31 11.33 6.23
N HIS A 45 1.30 10.39 7.17
CA HIS A 45 0.35 10.37 8.27
C HIS A 45 0.41 11.63 9.15
N VAL A 46 1.59 12.26 9.29
CA VAL A 46 1.75 13.53 10.03
C VAL A 46 0.95 14.68 9.39
N ILE A 47 0.86 14.72 8.06
CA ILE A 47 0.25 15.83 7.31
C ILE A 47 -1.11 15.46 6.68
N ASP A 48 -1.39 14.17 6.54
CA ASP A 48 -2.57 13.57 5.92
C ASP A 48 -2.96 12.32 6.74
N LYS A 49 -3.58 12.57 7.90
CA LYS A 49 -3.85 11.55 8.93
C LYS A 49 -4.63 10.33 8.43
N ASN A 50 -5.45 10.49 7.41
CA ASN A 50 -6.31 9.42 6.88
C ASN A 50 -5.84 8.93 5.52
N PHE A 51 -4.65 9.36 5.07
CA PHE A 51 -4.10 9.04 3.75
C PHE A 51 -5.04 9.40 2.59
N GLU A 52 -5.87 10.43 2.75
CA GLU A 52 -6.86 10.85 1.74
C GLU A 52 -6.18 11.12 0.39
N SER A 53 -4.97 11.66 0.43
CA SER A 53 -4.16 11.97 -0.74
C SER A 53 -3.70 10.75 -1.55
N LEU A 54 -3.79 9.54 -0.97
CA LEU A 54 -3.54 8.26 -1.63
C LEU A 54 -4.77 7.71 -2.37
N THR A 55 -5.98 8.27 -2.19
CA THR A 55 -7.19 7.81 -2.89
C THR A 55 -7.00 7.65 -4.40
N PRO A 56 -6.39 8.61 -5.13
CA PRO A 56 -6.16 8.45 -6.57
C PRO A 56 -5.25 7.27 -6.95
N MET A 57 -4.47 6.74 -5.99
CA MET A 57 -3.57 5.61 -6.21
C MET A 57 -4.30 4.26 -6.28
N LEU A 58 -5.57 4.21 -5.87
CA LEU A 58 -6.42 3.02 -6.02
C LEU A 58 -6.62 2.63 -7.50
N GLU A 59 -6.54 3.61 -8.40
CA GLU A 59 -6.69 3.42 -9.85
C GLU A 59 -5.34 3.41 -10.60
N HIS A 60 -4.21 3.45 -9.88
CA HIS A 60 -2.89 3.49 -10.48
C HIS A 60 -2.63 2.24 -11.34
N GLU A 61 -1.93 2.33 -12.47
CA GLU A 61 -1.71 1.19 -13.39
C GLU A 61 -0.92 0.02 -12.77
N ASN A 62 -0.01 0.33 -11.85
CA ASN A 62 0.81 -0.66 -11.16
C ASN A 62 0.07 -1.31 -9.97
N ILE A 63 -0.05 -2.64 -9.98
CA ILE A 63 -0.71 -3.43 -8.94
C ILE A 63 -0.14 -3.21 -7.53
N SER A 64 1.18 -3.05 -7.39
CA SER A 64 1.79 -2.83 -6.08
C SER A 64 1.41 -1.48 -5.49
N VAL A 65 1.33 -0.44 -6.34
CA VAL A 65 0.85 0.88 -5.91
C VAL A 65 -0.60 0.79 -5.41
N ARG A 66 -1.48 0.15 -6.18
CA ARG A 66 -2.89 -0.08 -5.77
C ARG A 66 -3.00 -0.84 -4.46
N THR A 67 -2.24 -1.93 -4.33
CA THR A 67 -2.27 -2.82 -3.15
C THR A 67 -1.80 -2.10 -1.90
N TRP A 68 -0.71 -1.34 -1.98
CA TRP A 68 -0.21 -0.55 -0.85
C TRP A 68 -1.21 0.56 -0.48
N ALA A 69 -1.74 1.29 -1.46
CA ALA A 69 -2.68 2.38 -1.19
C ALA A 69 -3.95 1.85 -0.52
N ALA A 70 -4.53 0.80 -1.08
CA ALA A 70 -5.73 0.18 -0.54
C ALA A 70 -5.51 -0.35 0.89
N THR A 71 -4.36 -0.97 1.17
CA THR A 71 -4.04 -1.48 2.52
C THR A 71 -4.11 -0.37 3.58
N TYR A 72 -3.58 0.82 3.30
CA TYR A 72 -3.59 1.94 4.25
C TYR A 72 -4.92 2.71 4.27
N LEU A 73 -5.69 2.64 3.18
CA LEU A 73 -7.02 3.23 3.10
C LEU A 73 -8.12 2.35 3.71
N LEU A 74 -7.86 1.07 3.99
CA LEU A 74 -8.86 0.15 4.58
C LEU A 74 -9.62 0.72 5.78
N PRO A 75 -8.98 1.39 6.77
CA PRO A 75 -9.69 1.94 7.93
C PRO A 75 -10.53 3.19 7.65
N TYR A 76 -10.28 3.88 6.52
CA TYR A 76 -10.84 5.20 6.23
C TYR A 76 -11.80 5.17 5.03
N LYS A 77 -11.54 4.28 4.08
CA LYS A 77 -12.28 4.07 2.82
C LYS A 77 -12.45 2.58 2.55
N THR A 78 -13.02 1.87 3.51
CA THR A 78 -13.13 0.40 3.48
C THR A 78 -13.71 -0.15 2.18
N GLY A 79 -14.78 0.46 1.66
CA GLY A 79 -15.42 0.02 0.42
C GLY A 79 -14.47 0.04 -0.77
N ASP A 80 -13.96 1.22 -1.12
CA ASP A 80 -13.07 1.42 -2.28
C ASP A 80 -11.77 0.62 -2.13
N ALA A 81 -11.21 0.56 -0.92
CA ALA A 81 -10.01 -0.22 -0.62
C ALA A 81 -10.24 -1.72 -0.81
N LEU A 82 -11.34 -2.28 -0.30
CA LEU A 82 -11.65 -3.70 -0.49
C LEU A 82 -11.92 -4.05 -1.95
N VAL A 83 -12.63 -3.19 -2.69
CA VAL A 83 -12.82 -3.37 -4.14
C VAL A 83 -11.46 -3.44 -4.82
N THR A 84 -10.57 -2.48 -4.53
CA THR A 84 -9.24 -2.42 -5.13
C THR A 84 -8.39 -3.64 -4.80
N LEU A 85 -8.37 -4.10 -3.54
CA LEU A 85 -7.64 -5.30 -3.13
C LEU A 85 -8.18 -6.57 -3.79
N LYS A 86 -9.51 -6.69 -3.91
CA LYS A 86 -10.16 -7.83 -4.57
C LYS A 86 -9.90 -7.85 -6.08
N GLU A 87 -9.89 -6.69 -6.74
CA GLU A 87 -9.50 -6.61 -8.15
C GLU A 87 -8.02 -6.94 -8.35
N ALA A 88 -7.12 -6.38 -7.53
CA ALA A 88 -5.70 -6.71 -7.54
C ALA A 88 -5.46 -8.22 -7.30
N ALA A 89 -6.26 -8.87 -6.45
CA ALA A 89 -6.15 -10.29 -6.16
C ALA A 89 -6.50 -11.21 -7.35
N LYS A 90 -7.16 -10.71 -8.40
CA LYS A 90 -7.45 -11.47 -9.62
C LYS A 90 -6.24 -11.56 -10.57
N GLU A 91 -5.23 -10.73 -10.37
CA GLU A 91 -3.99 -10.76 -11.14
C GLU A 91 -3.07 -11.90 -10.68
N LYS A 92 -1.90 -12.02 -11.31
CA LYS A 92 -0.93 -13.09 -11.01
C LYS A 92 0.22 -12.57 -10.15
N GLY A 93 0.84 -13.49 -9.42
CA GLY A 93 2.07 -13.24 -8.67
C GLY A 93 1.85 -12.92 -7.19
N LEU A 94 2.96 -12.75 -6.48
CA LEU A 94 2.97 -12.61 -5.02
C LEU A 94 2.25 -11.35 -4.53
N VAL A 95 2.24 -10.27 -5.31
CA VAL A 95 1.51 -9.04 -4.95
C VAL A 95 0.00 -9.29 -4.96
N ALA A 96 -0.53 -9.95 -6.00
CA ALA A 96 -1.94 -10.32 -6.08
C ALA A 96 -2.35 -11.26 -4.94
N PHE A 97 -1.49 -12.25 -4.64
CA PHE A 97 -1.70 -13.13 -3.48
C PHE A 97 -1.79 -12.34 -2.17
N SER A 98 -0.85 -11.42 -1.92
CA SER A 98 -0.89 -10.55 -0.73
C SER A 98 -2.13 -9.67 -0.68
N ALA A 99 -2.58 -9.11 -1.81
CA ALA A 99 -3.81 -8.32 -1.87
C ALA A 99 -5.04 -9.14 -1.42
N GLY A 100 -5.16 -10.38 -1.89
CA GLY A 100 -6.23 -11.29 -1.50
C GLY A 100 -6.19 -11.68 -0.03
N ILE A 101 -5.00 -11.94 0.52
CA ILE A 101 -4.83 -12.19 1.96
C ILE A 101 -5.25 -10.96 2.77
N THR A 102 -4.78 -9.77 2.41
CA THR A 102 -5.15 -8.52 3.10
C THR A 102 -6.66 -8.30 3.11
N ALA A 103 -7.33 -8.44 1.95
CA ALA A 103 -8.79 -8.29 1.88
C ALA A 103 -9.50 -9.29 2.81
N ARG A 104 -9.10 -10.57 2.75
CA ARG A 104 -9.69 -11.63 3.57
C ARG A 104 -9.50 -11.40 5.07
N GLU A 105 -8.30 -11.03 5.48
CA GLU A 105 -8.01 -10.81 6.91
C GLU A 105 -8.66 -9.53 7.45
N TRP A 106 -8.88 -8.52 6.59
CA TRP A 106 -9.69 -7.37 6.93
C TRP A 106 -11.15 -7.75 7.17
N GLU A 107 -11.77 -8.51 6.26
CA GLU A 107 -13.17 -8.94 6.38
C GLU A 107 -13.43 -9.83 7.60
N LYS A 108 -12.45 -10.62 8.02
CA LYS A 108 -12.50 -11.39 9.27
C LYS A 108 -12.38 -10.53 10.54
N GLY A 109 -12.06 -9.24 10.42
CA GLY A 109 -11.71 -8.37 11.55
C GLY A 109 -10.38 -8.75 12.22
N SER A 110 -9.54 -9.54 11.56
CA SER A 110 -8.24 -9.98 12.08
C SER A 110 -7.14 -8.95 11.84
N LEU A 111 -7.33 -8.05 10.86
CA LEU A 111 -6.48 -6.86 10.70
C LEU A 111 -6.97 -5.72 11.59
N LYS A 112 -6.09 -5.24 12.45
CA LYS A 112 -6.27 -3.95 13.10
C LYS A 112 -5.86 -2.84 12.12
N PRO A 113 -6.54 -1.67 12.13
CA PRO A 113 -6.04 -0.49 11.46
C PRO A 113 -4.56 -0.27 11.82
N LEU A 114 -3.74 0.12 10.85
CA LEU A 114 -2.32 0.43 11.03
C LEU A 114 -2.11 1.72 11.86
N SER A 115 -2.95 1.96 12.88
CA SER A 115 -2.80 3.01 13.89
C SER A 115 -1.57 2.81 14.78
N THR A 116 -0.73 1.81 14.50
CA THR A 116 0.51 1.51 15.19
C THR A 116 1.75 1.86 14.35
N LEU A 117 1.65 2.81 13.41
CA LEU A 117 2.82 3.50 12.87
C LEU A 117 3.48 4.38 13.96
N GLY A 118 3.87 3.77 15.09
CA GLY A 118 4.83 4.33 16.04
C GLY A 118 6.22 4.29 15.45
#